data_AF-A0A6I5CUQ5-F1
#
_entry.id   AF-A0A6I5CUQ5-F1
#
_cell.length_a   1.000
_cell.length_b   1.000
_cell.length_c   1.000
_cell.angle_alpha   90.00
_cell.angle_beta   90.00
_cell.angle_gamma   90.00
#
_symmetry.space_group_name_H-M   'P 1'
#
loop_
_entity.id
_entity.type
_entity.pdbx_description
1 polymer ?
#
loop_
_entity_poly.entity_id
_entity_poly.type
_entity_poly.pdbx_seq_one_letter_code
_entity_poly.pdbx_strand_id
1 'polypeptide(L)' 'MTEVSSLTGRLLVATPALADPNFDRAVVLLLDHDEEGSLGVVLNRPTPVDVGDILAGWADLAGEPGVVFQGGPVS' A
#
# COMPACT_ATOMS: atom_id res chain seq x y z
N MET A 1 -16.76 -14.74 -22.39
CA MET A 1 -15.66 -13.99 -21.76
C MET A 1 -16.18 -13.55 -20.41
N THR A 2 -15.84 -14.28 -19.36
CA THR A 2 -16.16 -13.89 -17.98
C THR A 2 -15.36 -12.63 -17.69
N GLU A 3 -16.03 -11.52 -17.40
CA GLU A 3 -15.35 -10.36 -16.84
C GLU A 3 -14.63 -10.82 -15.56
N VAL A 4 -13.31 -10.72 -15.55
CA VAL A 4 -12.59 -10.66 -14.28
C VAL A 4 -13.02 -9.34 -13.67
N SER A 5 -13.91 -9.40 -12.67
CA SER A 5 -14.29 -8.19 -11.93
C SER A 5 -13.04 -7.73 -11.20
N SER A 6 -12.35 -6.75 -11.78
CA SER A 6 -11.08 -6.29 -11.23
C SER A 6 -11.26 -5.83 -9.78
N LEU A 7 -10.32 -6.19 -8.92
CA LEU A 7 -10.29 -5.77 -7.51
C LEU A 7 -9.52 -4.45 -7.33
N THR A 8 -9.16 -3.76 -8.42
CA THR A 8 -8.56 -2.43 -8.36
C THR A 8 -9.41 -1.46 -7.54
N GLY A 9 -8.76 -0.69 -6.68
CA GLY A 9 -9.40 0.24 -5.74
C GLY A 9 -9.98 -0.43 -4.49
N ARG A 10 -9.86 -1.75 -4.33
CA ARG A 10 -10.28 -2.47 -3.12
C ARG A 10 -9.13 -2.58 -2.12
N LEU A 11 -9.51 -2.73 -0.85
CA LEU A 11 -8.58 -2.96 0.25
C LEU A 11 -8.55 -4.45 0.59
N LEU A 12 -7.33 -5.00 0.65
CA LEU A 12 -7.07 -6.30 1.27
C LEU A 12 -6.69 -6.08 2.72
N VAL A 13 -7.44 -6.67 3.64
CA VAL A 13 -7.18 -6.55 5.08
C VAL A 13 -6.65 -7.87 5.58
N ALA A 14 -5.43 -7.85 6.12
CA ALA A 14 -4.81 -9.04 6.70
C ALA A 14 -5.66 -9.59 7.84
N THR A 15 -5.93 -10.89 7.80
CA THR A 15 -6.59 -11.57 8.91
C THR A 15 -5.63 -11.67 10.09
N PRO A 16 -6.11 -11.74 11.34
CA PRO A 16 -5.24 -11.84 12.51
C PRO A 16 -4.35 -13.09 12.54
N ALA A 17 -4.67 -14.12 11.75
CA ALA A 17 -3.89 -15.36 11.66
C ALA A 17 -2.72 -15.26 10.65
N LEU A 18 -2.72 -14.25 9.77
CA LEU A 18 -1.65 -14.05 8.79
C LEU A 18 -0.42 -13.46 9.49
N ALA A 19 0.54 -14.32 9.79
CA ALA A 19 1.76 -13.97 10.54
C ALA A 19 2.98 -13.66 9.65
N ASP A 20 2.81 -13.56 8.33
CA ASP A 20 3.91 -13.16 7.43
C ASP A 20 4.33 -11.72 7.78
N PRO A 21 5.60 -11.44 8.13
CA PRO A 21 6.04 -10.10 8.52
C PRO A 21 5.74 -9.00 7.49
N ASN A 22 5.69 -9.34 6.20
CA ASN A 22 5.37 -8.38 5.13
C ASN A 22 3.90 -7.97 5.13
N PHE A 23 3.02 -8.80 5.70
CA PHE A 23 1.57 -8.61 5.64
C PHE A 23 0.86 -8.67 7.01
N ASP A 24 1.58 -8.94 8.10
CA ASP A 24 1.01 -8.93 9.45
C ASP A 24 0.33 -7.58 9.72
N ARG A 25 -0.95 -7.65 10.09
CA ARG A 25 -1.84 -6.50 10.28
C ARG A 25 -1.89 -5.51 9.11
N ALA A 26 -1.47 -5.89 7.90
CA ALA A 26 -1.41 -4.97 6.77
C ALA A 26 -2.80 -4.66 6.20
N VAL A 27 -2.98 -3.42 5.77
CA VAL A 27 -4.08 -2.99 4.89
C VAL A 27 -3.45 -2.60 3.55
N VAL A 28 -3.74 -3.36 2.51
CA VAL A 28 -3.17 -3.18 1.16
C VAL A 28 -4.22 -2.59 0.23
N LEU A 29 -3.90 -1.49 -0.44
CA LEU A 29 -4.71 -0.99 -1.56
C LEU A 29 -4.26 -1.63 -2.86
N LEU A 30 -5.18 -2.25 -3.59
CA LEU A 30 -4.92 -2.73 -4.95
C LEU A 30 -4.95 -1.55 -5.93
N LEU A 31 -3.81 -1.28 -6.54
CA LEU A 31 -3.63 -0.28 -7.59
C LEU A 31 -3.94 -0.84 -8.97
N ASP A 32 -3.65 -2.13 -9.16
CA ASP A 32 -3.96 -2.86 -10.38
C ASP A 32 -4.24 -4.34 -10.09
N HIS A 33 -5.11 -4.95 -10.88
CA HIS A 33 -5.49 -6.36 -10.74
C HIS A 33 -6.10 -6.88 -12.04
N ASP A 34 -5.43 -7.84 -12.64
CA ASP A 34 -5.83 -8.51 -13.86
C ASP A 34 -5.42 -10.00 -13.85
N GLU A 35 -5.45 -10.64 -15.02
CA GLU A 35 -5.06 -12.04 -15.18
C GLU A 35 -3.55 -12.29 -15.06
N GLU A 36 -2.73 -11.25 -15.24
CA GLU A 36 -1.27 -11.32 -15.15
C GLU A 36 -0.78 -11.16 -13.71
N GLY A 37 -1.54 -10.45 -12.88
CA GLY A 37 -1.26 -10.37 -11.45
C GLY A 37 -1.97 -9.23 -10.73
N SER A 38 -1.32 -8.73 -9.69
CA SER A 38 -1.85 -7.64 -8.87
C SER A 38 -0.74 -6.77 -8.34
N LEU A 39 -0.94 -5.46 -8.40
CA LEU A 39 -0.07 -4.46 -7.79
C LEU A 39 -0.82 -3.82 -6.63
N GLY A 40 -0.17 -3.72 -5.48
CA GLY A 40 -0.75 -3.03 -4.34
C GLY A 40 0.30 -2.42 -3.42
N VAL A 41 -0.17 -1.51 -2.57
CA VAL A 41 0.67 -0.81 -1.58
C VAL A 41 0.06 -0.89 -0.19
N VAL A 42 0.90 -1.13 0.82
CA VAL A 42 0.50 -1.14 2.22
C VAL A 42 0.26 0.30 2.71
N LEU A 43 -0.92 0.55 3.27
CA LEU A 43 -1.36 1.89 3.69
C LEU A 43 -1.10 2.20 5.16
N ASN A 44 -0.81 1.21 6.00
CA ASN A 44 -0.82 1.36 7.46
C ASN A 44 0.52 1.05 8.14
N ARG A 45 1.62 1.28 7.41
CA ARG A 45 2.99 1.12 7.92
C ARG A 45 3.79 2.41 7.74
N PRO A 46 3.57 3.43 8.58
CA PRO A 46 4.34 4.66 8.54
C PRO A 46 5.80 4.38 8.91
N THR A 47 6.71 5.11 8.29
CA THR A 47 8.14 5.14 8.64
C THR A 47 8.46 6.44 9.40
N PRO A 48 9.63 6.56 10.03
CA PRO A 48 10.03 7.80 10.68
C PRO A 48 10.58 8.86 9.71
N VAL A 49 10.50 8.65 8.39
CA VAL A 49 11.07 9.54 7.38
C VAL A 49 10.02 10.52 6.88
N ASP A 50 10.28 11.82 6.98
CA ASP A 50 9.37 12.85 6.49
C ASP A 50 9.33 12.86 4.95
N VAL A 51 8.15 13.10 4.37
CA VAL A 51 8.01 13.21 2.91
C VAL A 51 8.90 14.33 2.36
N GLY A 52 9.03 15.44 3.09
CA GLY A 52 9.84 16.60 2.68
C GLY A 52 11.33 16.31 2.56
N ASP A 53 11.85 15.33 3.31
CA ASP A 53 13.27 14.94 3.25
C ASP A 53 13.63 14.22 1.94
N ILE A 54 12.65 13.56 1.32
CA ILE A 54 12.82 12.78 0.08
C ILE A 54 12.27 13.55 -1.13
N LEU A 55 11.10 14.15 -0.98
CA LEU A 55 10.31 14.80 -2.02
C LEU A 55 9.92 16.21 -1.56
N ALA A 56 10.91 17.11 -1.49
CA ALA A 56 10.71 18.48 -0.98
C ALA A 56 9.50 19.22 -1.59
N GLY A 57 9.24 19.04 -2.90
CA GLY A 57 8.10 19.66 -3.59
C GLY A 57 6.72 19.08 -3.25
N TRP A 58 6.66 18.02 -2.45
CA TRP A 58 5.45 17.29 -2.10
C TRP A 58 5.08 17.41 -0.62
N ALA A 59 5.91 18.07 0.20
CA ALA A 59 5.69 18.19 1.63
C ALA A 59 4.30 18.77 1.96
N ASP A 60 3.90 19.86 1.28
CA ASP A 60 2.60 20.52 1.48
C ASP A 60 1.42 19.75 0.89
N LEU A 61 1.67 18.70 0.09
CA LEU A 61 0.66 17.85 -0.53
C LEU A 61 0.43 16.55 0.25
N ALA A 62 1.32 16.24 1.21
CA ALA A 62 1.23 15.02 1.99
C ALA A 62 0.06 15.10 2.99
N GLY A 63 -0.76 14.05 3.04
CA GLY A 63 -1.77 13.89 4.09
C GLY A 63 -1.12 13.52 5.43
N GLU A 64 -1.82 13.77 6.53
CA GLU A 64 -1.33 13.41 7.87
C GLU A 64 -1.42 11.89 8.13
N PRO A 65 -0.36 11.24 8.67
CA PRO A 65 0.95 11.81 8.97
C PRO A 65 1.79 12.03 7.70
N GLY A 66 2.45 13.19 7.61
CA GLY A 66 3.30 13.61 6.47
C GLY A 66 4.62 12.85 6.30
N VAL A 67 4.61 11.55 6.56
CA VAL A 67 5.76 10.64 6.50
C VAL A 67 5.66 9.67 5.34
N VAL A 68 6.77 9.09 4.94
CA VAL A 68 6.79 7.99 3.97
C VAL A 68 6.27 6.72 4.61
N PHE A 69 5.50 5.94 3.85
CA PHE A 69 4.99 4.64 4.26
C PHE A 69 5.76 3.53 3.57
N GLN A 70 5.99 2.42 4.28
CA GLN A 70 6.58 1.23 3.70
C GLN A 70 5.51 0.50 2.86
N GLY A 71 5.56 0.68 1.54
CA GLY A 71 4.53 0.18 0.61
C GLY A 71 4.50 -1.34 0.40
N GLY A 72 5.56 -2.07 0.77
CA GLY A 72 5.63 -3.52 0.60
C GLY A 72 7.08 -4.02 0.65
N PRO A 73 7.31 -5.32 0.38
CA PRO A 73 8.65 -5.91 0.39
C PRO A 73 9.43 -5.72 -0.93
N VAL A 74 8.81 -5.16 -1.98
CA VAL A 74 9.40 -5.01 -3.32
C VAL A 74 9.65 -3.53 -3.61
N SER A 75 10.74 -3.21 -4.32
CA SER A 75 11.17 -1.86 -4.73
C SER A 75 11.27 -1.75 -6.24
#